data_AF-A0A9D3SLF3-F1
#
_entry.id   AF-A0A9D3SLF3-F1
#
_cell.length_a   1.000
_cell.length_b   1.000
_cell.length_c   1.000
_cell.angle_alpha   90.00
_cell.angle_beta   90.00
_cell.angle_gamma   90.00
#
_symmetry.space_group_name_H-M   'P 1'
#
loop_
_entity.id
_entity.type
_entity.pdbx_description
1 polymer ?
#
loop_
_entity_poly.entity_id
_entity_poly.type
_entity_poly.pdbx_seq_one_letter_code
_entity_poly.pdbx_strand_id
1 'polypeptide(L)'
;MFGDTKCDELHYFICHITHPVREQQIMRLQIKSDDSVSDSAMQSTILDLIMKKLEEHGMLKNTTVTWRVLSNAPPVREKQILRIQVKSDLSIFDSGVQSAILELVKQKLDENSMMENTTVAWRVKSDGQIFYKKNN
;
A
#
# COMPACT_ATOMS: atom_id res chain seq x y z
N MET A 1 22.94 0.65 -26.71
CA MET A 1 22.44 1.54 -27.77
C MET A 1 21.19 0.89 -28.34
N PHE A 2 20.01 1.42 -28.05
CA PHE A 2 18.74 0.94 -28.62
C PHE A 2 18.46 1.82 -29.84
N GLY A 3 18.53 1.24 -31.04
CA GLY A 3 18.22 1.96 -32.28
C GLY A 3 16.74 1.82 -32.63
N ASP A 4 16.11 2.92 -33.04
CA ASP A 4 14.77 2.91 -33.60
C ASP A 4 14.75 2.05 -34.88
N THR A 5 14.00 0.96 -34.84
CA THR A 5 13.85 0.04 -35.98
C THR A 5 12.51 0.31 -36.65
N LYS A 6 12.49 0.36 -37.99
CA LYS A 6 11.25 0.59 -38.74
C LYS A 6 10.32 -0.61 -38.64
N CYS A 7 9.04 -0.33 -38.38
CA CYS A 7 7.97 -1.33 -38.19
C CYS A 7 7.49 -1.92 -39.52
N ASP A 8 8.39 -2.57 -40.25
CA ASP A 8 8.10 -3.13 -41.58
C ASP A 8 7.90 -4.66 -41.53
N GLU A 9 8.14 -5.31 -40.38
CA GLU A 9 8.01 -6.75 -40.18
C GLU A 9 7.03 -7.13 -39.05
N LEU A 10 6.30 -8.23 -39.26
CA LEU A 10 5.36 -8.82 -38.31
C LEU A 10 6.14 -9.57 -37.21
N HIS A 11 6.64 -8.85 -36.21
CA HIS A 11 7.24 -9.46 -35.03
C HIS A 11 6.16 -9.88 -34.04
N TYR A 12 6.21 -11.14 -33.61
CA TYR A 12 5.10 -11.74 -32.88
C TYR A 12 4.76 -11.03 -31.57
N PHE A 13 5.69 -10.35 -30.89
CA PHE A 13 5.36 -9.51 -29.73
C PHE A 13 6.61 -8.77 -29.23
N ILE A 14 6.87 -7.54 -29.69
CA ILE A 14 7.74 -6.66 -28.93
C ILE A 14 6.86 -5.94 -27.90
N CYS A 15 6.76 -6.51 -26.70
CA CYS A 15 6.19 -5.81 -25.55
C CYS A 15 7.20 -4.80 -25.02
N HIS A 16 7.26 -3.61 -25.62
CA HIS A 16 7.74 -2.44 -24.91
C HIS A 16 6.67 -2.06 -23.89
N ILE A 17 6.79 -2.60 -22.68
CA ILE A 17 6.15 -1.95 -21.53
C ILE A 17 6.99 -0.69 -21.30
N THR A 18 6.68 0.40 -22.00
CA THR A 18 6.95 1.73 -21.46
C THR A 18 6.20 1.73 -20.14
N HIS A 19 6.91 1.50 -19.03
CA HIS A 19 6.30 1.43 -17.71
C HIS A 19 5.32 2.58 -17.62
N PRO A 20 4.00 2.33 -17.58
CA PRO A 20 3.07 3.43 -17.45
C PRO A 20 3.49 4.10 -16.16
N VAL A 21 3.69 5.41 -16.25
CA VAL A 21 3.92 6.29 -15.11
C VAL A 21 3.08 5.72 -13.98
N ARG A 22 3.71 5.34 -12.86
CA ARG A 22 3.00 4.77 -11.72
C ARG A 22 2.20 5.90 -11.07
N GLU A 23 1.15 6.34 -11.75
CA GLU A 23 0.44 7.58 -11.48
C GLU A 23 -0.18 7.57 -10.09
N GLN A 24 -0.49 6.38 -9.58
CA GLN A 24 -0.99 6.19 -8.22
C GLN A 24 -0.91 4.71 -7.82
N GLN A 25 -0.19 4.40 -6.75
CA GLN A 25 -0.14 3.07 -6.13
C GLN A 25 -0.89 3.14 -4.80
N ILE A 26 -1.85 2.24 -4.58
CA ILE A 26 -2.68 2.23 -3.37
C ILE A 26 -2.50 0.89 -2.65
N MET A 27 -2.05 0.96 -1.40
CA MET A 27 -2.03 -0.18 -0.48
C MET A 27 -2.97 0.05 0.69
N ARG A 28 -3.47 -1.06 1.24
CA ARG A 28 -4.26 -1.04 2.46
C ARG A 28 -3.62 -1.97 3.48
N LEU A 29 -3.23 -1.44 4.61
CA LEU A 29 -2.83 -2.23 5.76
C LEU A 29 -4.07 -2.39 6.65
N GLN A 30 -4.44 -3.63 6.95
CA GLN A 30 -5.50 -3.90 7.89
C GLN A 30 -4.93 -4.22 9.24
N ILE A 31 -5.56 -3.66 10.26
CA ILE A 31 -5.29 -3.89 11.67
C ILE A 31 -6.63 -4.34 12.24
N LYS A 32 -6.75 -5.63 12.55
CA LYS A 32 -7.92 -6.16 13.24
C LYS A 32 -7.56 -6.28 14.71
N SER A 33 -8.28 -5.58 15.57
CA SER A 33 -8.10 -5.64 17.02
C SER A 33 -9.45 -5.97 17.66
N ASP A 34 -9.43 -6.76 18.73
CA ASP A 34 -10.60 -7.02 19.55
C ASP A 34 -10.86 -5.84 20.53
N ASP A 35 -9.82 -5.08 20.88
CA ASP A 35 -9.91 -3.81 21.61
C ASP A 35 -9.90 -2.61 20.67
N SER A 36 -10.65 -1.56 21.00
CA SER A 36 -10.74 -0.38 20.14
C SER A 36 -9.39 0.35 20.10
N VAL A 37 -8.71 0.33 18.95
CA VAL A 37 -7.50 1.13 18.63
C VAL A 37 -7.98 2.58 18.37
N SER A 38 -8.67 3.16 19.35
CA SER A 38 -9.37 4.45 19.23
C SER A 38 -8.53 5.63 19.69
N ASP A 39 -7.33 5.37 20.21
CA ASP A 39 -6.43 6.45 20.65
C ASP A 39 -5.89 7.21 19.43
N SER A 40 -6.40 8.43 19.27
CA SER A 40 -6.04 9.34 18.18
C SER A 40 -4.54 9.68 18.16
N ALA A 41 -3.88 9.71 19.32
CA ALA A 41 -2.45 10.02 19.40
C ALA A 41 -1.59 8.87 18.84
N MET A 42 -1.99 7.62 19.11
CA MET A 42 -1.35 6.45 18.52
C MET A 42 -1.54 6.43 16.99
N GLN A 43 -2.76 6.69 16.51
CA GLN A 43 -3.02 6.75 15.06
C GLN A 43 -2.13 7.80 14.38
N SER A 44 -2.03 9.00 14.96
CA SER A 44 -1.14 10.05 14.45
C SER A 44 0.32 9.60 14.43
N THR A 45 0.80 8.98 15.52
CA THR A 45 2.19 8.49 15.61
C THR A 45 2.51 7.47 14.53
N ILE A 46 1.60 6.53 14.27
CA ILE A 46 1.78 5.53 13.20
C ILE A 46 1.79 6.20 11.83
N LEU A 47 0.90 7.18 11.59
CA LEU A 47 0.87 7.93 10.32
C LEU A 47 2.19 8.66 10.06
N ASP A 48 2.70 9.39 11.05
CA ASP A 48 3.98 10.12 10.97
C ASP A 48 5.15 9.19 10.66
N LEU A 49 5.23 8.05 11.35
CA LEU A 49 6.32 7.09 11.14
C LEU A 49 6.29 6.47 9.75
N ILE A 50 5.09 6.19 9.22
CA ILE A 50 4.94 5.67 7.86
C ILE A 50 5.32 6.74 6.83
N MET A 51 4.93 7.99 7.04
CA MET A 51 5.37 9.09 6.20
C MET A 51 6.90 9.21 6.19
N LYS A 52 7.54 9.15 7.36
CA LYS A 52 9.01 9.16 7.48
C LYS A 52 9.66 7.97 6.78
N LYS A 53 9.12 6.76 6.92
CA LYS A 53 9.66 5.58 6.21
C LYS A 53 9.53 5.72 4.69
N LEU A 54 8.40 6.24 4.21
CA LEU A 54 8.23 6.50 2.79
C LEU A 54 9.20 7.59 2.30
N GLU A 55 9.55 8.56 3.14
CA GLU A 55 10.58 9.57 2.85
C GLU A 55 11.97 8.95 2.69
N GLU A 56 12.39 8.08 3.62
CA GLU A 56 13.68 7.38 3.57
C GLU A 56 13.85 6.57 2.28
N HIS A 57 12.74 6.08 1.72
CA HIS A 57 12.70 5.35 0.46
C HIS A 57 12.44 6.24 -0.77
N GLY A 58 12.47 7.57 -0.65
CA GLY A 58 12.29 8.50 -1.78
C GLY A 58 10.86 8.55 -2.34
N MET A 59 9.86 8.15 -1.55
CA MET A 59 8.46 8.07 -1.96
C MET A 59 7.59 9.20 -1.40
N LEU A 60 8.16 10.27 -0.85
CA LEU A 60 7.38 11.35 -0.23
C LEU A 60 6.51 12.14 -1.25
N LYS A 61 6.95 12.24 -2.50
CA LYS A 61 6.29 13.05 -3.53
C LYS A 61 4.85 12.58 -3.74
N ASN A 62 3.87 13.45 -3.51
CA ASN A 62 2.43 13.18 -3.68
C ASN A 62 1.92 11.93 -2.91
N THR A 63 2.49 11.67 -1.74
CA THR A 63 2.02 10.61 -0.84
C THR A 63 0.90 11.09 0.07
N THR A 64 -0.10 10.23 0.25
CA THR A 64 -1.24 10.46 1.13
C THR A 64 -1.48 9.21 1.96
N VAL A 65 -1.36 9.33 3.27
CA VAL A 65 -1.62 8.24 4.22
C VAL A 65 -2.86 8.62 5.03
N THR A 66 -3.85 7.74 5.07
CA THR A 66 -5.11 7.99 5.78
C THR A 66 -5.50 6.81 6.65
N TRP A 67 -5.95 7.10 7.88
CA TRP A 67 -6.53 6.11 8.78
C TRP A 67 -8.04 6.05 8.62
N ARG A 68 -8.62 4.85 8.62
CA ARG A 68 -10.08 4.65 8.60
C ARG A 68 -10.48 3.54 9.55
N VAL A 69 -11.41 3.85 10.46
CA VAL A 69 -12.01 2.86 11.35
C VAL A 69 -13.27 2.29 10.71
N LEU A 70 -13.34 0.97 10.56
CA LEU A 70 -14.51 0.23 10.10
C LEU A 70 -14.99 -0.67 11.24
N SER A 71 -15.97 -0.18 11.98
CA SER A 71 -16.71 -0.96 12.97
C SER A 71 -17.84 -1.71 12.27
N ASN A 72 -17.76 -3.04 12.25
CA ASN A 72 -18.89 -3.90 11.86
C ASN A 72 -19.77 -4.12 13.09
N ALA A 73 -21.10 -4.13 12.93
CA ALA A 73 -22.07 -4.28 14.03
C ALA A 73 -21.80 -5.51 14.95
N PRO A 74 -22.28 -5.51 16.21
CA PRO A 74 -21.92 -6.52 17.23
C PRO A 74 -22.26 -7.97 16.86
N PRO A 75 -21.48 -8.98 17.32
CA PRO A 75 -20.34 -8.90 18.26
C PRO A 75 -19.06 -8.45 17.54
N VAL A 76 -18.55 -7.27 17.93
CA VAL A 76 -17.69 -6.40 17.10
C VAL A 76 -16.23 -6.81 17.24
N ARG A 77 -15.60 -7.23 16.13
CA ARG A 77 -14.17 -7.03 15.94
C ARG A 77 -13.99 -5.71 15.19
N GLU A 78 -13.28 -4.76 15.78
CA GLU A 78 -13.00 -3.50 15.12
C GLU A 78 -11.94 -3.71 14.04
N LYS A 79 -12.30 -3.38 12.79
CA LYS A 79 -11.37 -3.48 11.66
C LYS A 79 -10.89 -2.08 11.35
N GLN A 80 -9.63 -1.82 11.60
CA GLN A 80 -8.99 -0.58 11.22
C GLN A 80 -8.24 -0.77 9.91
N ILE A 81 -8.38 0.19 9.01
CA ILE A 81 -7.75 0.16 7.69
C ILE A 81 -6.95 1.43 7.53
N LEU A 82 -5.64 1.26 7.53
CA LEU A 82 -4.71 2.26 7.06
C LEU A 82 -4.61 2.16 5.53
N ARG A 83 -4.98 3.23 4.84
CA ARG A 83 -4.85 3.36 3.39
C ARG A 83 -3.64 4.23 3.07
N ILE A 84 -2.66 3.63 2.41
CA ILE A 84 -1.43 4.27 1.95
C ILE A 84 -1.57 4.47 0.44
N GLN A 85 -1.47 5.71 -0.02
CA GLN A 85 -1.52 6.07 -1.42
C GLN A 85 -0.24 6.82 -1.76
N VAL A 86 0.53 6.33 -2.72
CA VAL A 86 1.78 6.96 -3.14
C VAL A 86 1.77 7.20 -4.64
N LYS A 87 2.33 8.32 -5.08
CA LYS A 87 2.56 8.62 -6.50
C LYS A 87 4.06 8.84 -6.68
N SER A 88 4.75 7.73 -6.87
CA SER A 88 6.20 7.69 -7.04
C SER A 88 6.57 6.78 -8.20
N ASP A 89 7.68 7.08 -8.85
CA ASP A 89 8.31 6.22 -9.86
C ASP A 89 8.81 4.91 -9.23
N LEU A 90 9.11 4.93 -7.93
CA LEU A 90 9.49 3.77 -7.12
C LEU A 90 8.25 2.92 -6.74
N SER A 91 8.46 1.63 -6.44
CA SER A 91 7.33 0.72 -6.18
C SER A 91 7.07 0.58 -4.69
N ILE A 92 5.86 0.90 -4.23
CA ILE A 92 5.43 0.50 -2.87
C ILE A 92 5.18 -1.02 -2.77
N PHE A 93 5.15 -1.71 -3.91
CA PHE A 93 5.10 -3.16 -3.96
C PHE A 93 6.47 -3.82 -3.71
N ASP A 94 7.52 -3.02 -3.54
CA ASP A 94 8.82 -3.51 -3.11
C ASP A 94 8.71 -4.19 -1.73
N SER A 95 9.23 -5.43 -1.64
CA SER A 95 9.12 -6.24 -0.44
C SER A 95 9.89 -5.66 0.75
N GLY A 96 10.95 -4.88 0.51
CA GLY A 96 11.72 -4.20 1.54
C GLY A 96 10.89 -3.08 2.19
N VAL A 97 10.26 -2.24 1.37
CA VAL A 97 9.37 -1.17 1.84
C VAL A 97 8.16 -1.74 2.59
N GLN A 98 7.53 -2.79 2.07
CA GLN A 98 6.40 -3.44 2.72
C GLN A 98 6.76 -4.07 4.06
N SER A 99 7.91 -4.75 4.13
CA SER A 99 8.38 -5.34 5.38
C SER A 99 8.68 -4.28 6.42
N ALA A 100 9.40 -3.21 6.03
CA ALA A 100 9.75 -2.12 6.93
C ALA A 100 8.52 -1.41 7.51
N ILE A 101 7.50 -1.13 6.70
CA ILE A 101 6.26 -0.52 7.19
C ILE A 101 5.48 -1.49 8.09
N LEU A 102 5.42 -2.77 7.71
CA LEU A 102 4.70 -3.78 8.49
C LEU A 102 5.32 -3.99 9.87
N GLU A 103 6.65 -4.11 9.94
CA GLU A 103 7.40 -4.28 11.19
C GLU A 103 7.24 -3.06 12.08
N LEU A 104 7.36 -1.85 11.52
CA LEU A 104 7.19 -0.61 12.26
C LEU A 104 5.80 -0.52 12.90
N VAL A 105 4.74 -0.89 12.16
CA VAL A 105 3.38 -0.86 12.69
C VAL A 105 3.20 -1.90 13.79
N LYS A 106 3.72 -3.12 13.61
CA LYS A 106 3.68 -4.17 14.63
C LYS A 106 4.43 -3.74 15.89
N GLN A 107 5.61 -3.16 15.75
CA GLN A 107 6.41 -2.66 16.87
C GLN A 107 5.65 -1.59 17.66
N LYS A 108 5.01 -0.63 16.99
CA LYS A 108 4.22 0.40 17.70
C LYS A 108 2.98 -0.16 18.38
N LEU A 109 2.34 -1.18 17.81
CA LEU A 109 1.23 -1.87 18.47
C LEU A 109 1.73 -2.68 19.68
N ASP A 110 2.93 -3.25 19.61
CA ASP A 110 3.56 -4.00 20.71
C ASP A 110 3.94 -3.09 21.89
N GLU A 111 4.56 -1.94 21.62
CA GLU A 111 4.90 -0.94 22.65
C GLU A 111 3.68 -0.48 23.47
N ASN A 112 2.48 -0.57 22.89
CA ASN A 112 1.21 -0.24 23.53
C ASN A 112 0.47 -1.47 24.08
N SER A 113 1.12 -2.64 24.15
CA SER A 113 0.56 -3.92 24.63
C SER A 113 -0.68 -4.39 23.86
N MET A 114 -0.78 -4.06 22.56
CA MET A 114 -1.96 -4.36 21.73
C MET A 114 -1.76 -5.54 20.78
N MET A 115 -0.55 -6.09 20.67
CA MET A 115 -0.23 -7.16 19.72
C MET A 115 -0.96 -8.47 19.99
N GLU A 116 -1.32 -8.76 21.24
CA GLU A 116 -1.89 -10.06 21.65
C GLU A 116 -3.22 -10.37 20.93
N ASN A 117 -4.05 -9.35 20.71
CA ASN A 117 -5.33 -9.47 20.02
C ASN A 117 -5.36 -8.76 18.65
N THR A 118 -4.19 -8.33 18.15
CA THR A 118 -4.11 -7.56 16.91
C THR A 118 -3.50 -8.35 15.76
N THR A 119 -4.24 -8.47 14.67
CA THR A 119 -3.72 -9.00 13.40
C THR A 119 -3.44 -7.88 12.41
N VAL A 120 -2.18 -7.75 12.00
CA VAL A 120 -1.75 -6.78 10.96
C VAL A 120 -1.42 -7.50 9.66
N ALA A 121 -2.11 -7.15 8.56
CA ALA A 121 -1.89 -7.77 7.25
C ALA A 121 -2.10 -6.82 6.08
N TRP A 122 -1.28 -6.97 5.05
CA TRP A 122 -1.41 -6.25 3.79
C TRP A 122 -2.63 -6.70 2.99
N ARG A 123 -3.29 -5.74 2.35
CA ARG A 123 -4.25 -5.93 1.26
C ARG A 123 -3.80 -5.11 0.07
N VAL A 124 -3.39 -5.83 -0.98
CA VAL A 124 -3.15 -5.24 -2.29
C VAL A 124 -4.51 -5.01 -2.94
N LYS A 125 -4.79 -3.76 -3.32
CA LYS A 125 -5.84 -3.49 -4.29
C LYS A 125 -5.15 -3.25 -5.63
N SER A 126 -5.40 -4.11 -6.61
CA SER A 126 -5.14 -3.77 -8.00
C SER A 126 -5.90 -2.48 -8.33
N ASP A 127 -5.32 -1.58 -9.14
CA ASP A 127 -5.87 -0.25 -9.45
C ASP A 127 -7.24 -0.30 -10.15
N GLY A 128 -7.70 -1.48 -10.54
CA GLY A 128 -8.99 -1.68 -11.18
C GLY A 128 -8.91 -1.76 -12.70
N GLN A 129 -7.73 -1.75 -13.31
CA GLN A 129 -7.58 -2.19 -14.71
C GLN A 129 -7.76 -3.69 -14.84
N ILE A 130 -9.03 -4.13 -14.75
CA ILE A 130 -9.47 -5.41 -15.27
C ILE A 130 -9.57 -5.21 -16.79
N PHE A 131 -8.52 -5.57 -17.53
CA PHE A 131 -8.59 -5.64 -18.99
C PHE A 131 -9.60 -6.75 -19.34
N TYR A 132 -10.82 -6.36 -19.74
CA TYR A 132 -11.73 -7.30 -20.38
C TYR A 132 -11.20 -7.61 -21.78
N LYS A 133 -10.91 -8.88 -22.05
CA LYS A 133 -10.70 -9.35 -23.42
C LYS A 133 -12.01 -9.13 -24.18
N LYS A 134 -11.99 -8.23 -25.16
CA LYS A 134 -13.12 -8.08 -26.09
C LYS A 134 -13.10 -9.31 -26.99
N ASN A 135 -13.99 -10.26 -26.73
CA ASN A 135 -14.22 -11.37 -27.66
C ASN A 135 -14.90 -10.78 -28.89
N ASN A 136 -14.24 -10.94 -30.04
CA ASN A 136 -14.78 -10.61 -31.36
C ASN A 136 -15.56 -11.81 -31.91
#